data_AF-A0A5C8HSK5-F1
#
_entry.id   AF-A0A5C8HSK5-F1
#
_cell.length_a   1.000
_cell.length_b   1.000
_cell.length_c   1.000
_cell.angle_alpha   90.00
_cell.angle_beta   90.00
_cell.angle_gamma   90.00
#
_symmetry.space_group_name_H-M   'P 1'
#
loop_
_entity.id
_entity.type
_entity.pdbx_description
1 polymer ?
#
loop_
_entity_poly.entity_id
_entity_poly.type
_entity_poly.pdbx_seq_one_letter_code
_entity_poly.pdbx_strand_id
1 'polypeptide(L)'
;MIEQPRRGDGEDAWRRYAGELRRTLGDLKQRIDDVRTVEMRAHTAEARLKGARSRADRWKANFESLLFAKRRDGRILDRIERLLRNGDLPGAIDLMTERRRAIQEAGEQ
;
A
#
# COMPACT_ATOMS: atom_id res chain seq x y z
N MET A 1 34.32 -29.02 -9.21
CA MET A 1 35.47 -28.11 -9.44
C MET A 1 36.04 -28.50 -10.79
N ILE A 2 36.18 -27.57 -11.73
CA ILE A 2 36.71 -27.89 -13.07
C ILE A 2 38.22 -28.07 -12.92
N GLU A 3 38.73 -29.25 -13.26
CA GLU A 3 40.17 -29.54 -13.11
C GLU A 3 40.97 -28.83 -14.20
N GLN A 4 41.86 -27.94 -13.76
CA GLN A 4 42.73 -27.20 -14.67
C GLN A 4 43.84 -28.14 -15.20
N PRO A 5 44.05 -28.22 -16.52
CA PRO A 5 45.18 -28.93 -17.10
C PRO A 5 46.51 -28.36 -16.60
N ARG A 6 47.50 -29.23 -16.43
CA ARG A 6 48.86 -28.87 -16.03
C ARG A 6 49.67 -28.39 -17.23
N ARG A 7 50.77 -27.68 -16.97
CA ARG A 7 51.75 -27.32 -18.00
C ARG A 7 52.36 -28.60 -18.57
N GLY A 8 52.21 -28.80 -19.88
CA GLY A 8 52.63 -30.02 -20.59
C GLY A 8 51.48 -30.93 -21.01
N ASP A 9 50.25 -30.70 -20.51
CA ASP A 9 49.07 -31.43 -20.98
C ASP A 9 48.75 -31.04 -22.44
N GLY A 10 48.34 -32.03 -23.23
CA GLY A 10 48.04 -31.86 -24.65
C GLY A 10 46.87 -30.91 -24.93
N GLU A 11 46.80 -30.43 -26.17
CA GLU A 11 45.81 -29.43 -26.60
C GLU A 11 44.35 -29.84 -26.30
N ASP A 12 44.02 -31.13 -26.42
CA ASP A 12 42.68 -31.63 -26.15
C ASP A 12 42.27 -31.55 -24.67
N ALA A 13 43.22 -31.55 -23.73
CA ALA A 13 42.94 -31.31 -22.32
C ALA A 13 42.54 -29.83 -22.11
N TRP A 14 43.27 -28.90 -22.75
CA TRP A 14 42.97 -27.47 -22.71
C TRP A 14 41.64 -27.11 -23.38
N ARG A 15 41.31 -27.74 -24.51
CA ARG A 15 40.00 -27.53 -25.18
C ARG A 15 38.84 -28.00 -24.32
N ARG A 16 38.96 -29.18 -23.68
CA ARG A 16 37.92 -29.70 -22.77
C ARG A 16 37.72 -28.77 -21.57
N TYR A 17 38.81 -28.38 -20.91
CA TYR A 17 38.77 -27.43 -19.80
C TYR A 17 38.11 -26.09 -20.18
N ALA A 18 38.50 -25.50 -21.31
CA ALA A 18 37.92 -24.25 -21.79
C ALA A 18 36.41 -24.39 -22.11
N GLY A 19 36.00 -25.52 -22.68
CA GLY A 19 34.60 -25.83 -22.96
C GLY A 19 33.76 -25.94 -21.67
N GLU A 20 34.25 -26.67 -20.67
CA GLU A 20 33.59 -26.83 -19.37
C GLU A 20 33.53 -25.51 -18.60
N LEU A 21 34.61 -24.72 -18.67
CA LEU A 21 34.66 -23.39 -18.05
C LEU A 21 33.63 -22.44 -18.69
N ARG A 22 33.52 -22.42 -20.03
CA ARG A 22 32.51 -21.61 -20.72
C ARG A 22 31.09 -22.01 -20.34
N ARG A 23 30.80 -23.32 -20.26
CA ARG A 23 29.48 -23.80 -19.84
C ARG A 23 29.16 -23.36 -18.42
N THR A 24 30.10 -23.58 -17.49
CA THR A 24 29.93 -23.22 -16.08
C THR A 24 29.76 -21.72 -15.89
N LEU A 25 30.53 -20.89 -16.59
CA LEU A 25 30.37 -19.44 -16.58
C LEU A 25 29.03 -18.99 -17.18
N GLY A 26 28.57 -19.66 -18.24
CA GLY A 26 27.24 -19.44 -18.81
C GLY A 26 26.12 -19.72 -17.82
N ASP A 27 26.18 -20.88 -17.14
CA ASP A 27 25.19 -21.28 -16.13
C ASP A 27 25.18 -20.32 -14.93
N LEU A 28 26.37 -19.90 -14.46
CA LEU A 28 26.49 -18.93 -13.38
C LEU A 28 25.91 -17.57 -13.77
N LYS A 29 26.17 -17.10 -14.99
CA LYS A 29 25.59 -15.87 -15.50
C LYS A 29 24.07 -15.94 -15.53
N GLN A 30 23.51 -17.03 -16.04
CA GLN A 30 22.06 -17.20 -16.06
C GLN A 30 21.45 -17.16 -14.65
N ARG A 31 22.08 -17.84 -13.69
CA ARG A 31 21.63 -17.81 -12.29
C ARG A 31 21.68 -16.39 -11.68
N ILE A 32 22.70 -15.61 -12.01
CA ILE A 32 22.80 -14.20 -11.57
C ILE A 32 21.66 -13.37 -12.17
N ASP A 33 21.37 -13.54 -13.47
CA ASP A 33 20.29 -12.82 -14.15
C ASP A 33 18.90 -13.22 -13.59
N ASP A 34 18.72 -14.49 -13.22
CA ASP A 34 17.50 -14.98 -12.57
C ASP A 34 17.31 -14.35 -11.17
N VAL A 35 18.37 -14.31 -10.35
CA VAL A 35 18.35 -13.64 -9.03
C VAL A 35 17.99 -12.17 -9.17
N ARG A 36 18.63 -11.47 -10.12
CA ARG A 36 18.34 -10.05 -10.38
C ARG A 36 16.87 -9.83 -10.78
N THR A 37 16.29 -10.75 -11.55
CA THR A 37 14.87 -10.70 -11.93
C THR A 37 13.96 -10.86 -10.71
N VAL A 38 14.30 -11.77 -9.79
CA VAL A 38 13.56 -11.95 -8.53
C VAL A 38 13.66 -10.71 -7.64
N GLU A 39 14.84 -10.12 -7.50
CA GLU A 39 15.05 -8.88 -6.73
C GLU A 39 14.22 -7.71 -7.28
N MET A 40 14.19 -7.52 -8.60
CA MET A 40 13.33 -6.50 -9.22
C MET A 40 11.84 -6.72 -8.94
N ARG A 41 11.38 -7.98 -8.97
CA ARG A 41 10.00 -8.33 -8.62
C ARG A 41 9.71 -8.05 -7.15
N ALA A 42 10.63 -8.37 -6.24
CA ALA A 42 10.50 -8.11 -4.82
C ALA A 42 10.38 -6.59 -4.55
N HIS A 43 11.25 -5.79 -5.15
CA HIS A 43 11.21 -4.33 -5.00
C HIS A 43 9.90 -3.73 -5.56
N THR A 44 9.39 -4.27 -6.66
CA THR A 44 8.09 -3.86 -7.22
C THR A 44 6.93 -4.24 -6.30
N ALA A 45 6.97 -5.44 -5.70
CA ALA A 45 5.97 -5.89 -4.75
C ALA A 45 5.97 -5.03 -3.47
N GLU A 46 7.14 -4.67 -2.96
CA GLU A 46 7.29 -3.78 -1.81
C GLU A 46 6.70 -2.40 -2.08
N ALA A 47 6.98 -1.81 -3.25
CA ALA A 47 6.40 -0.54 -3.65
C ALA A 47 4.86 -0.60 -3.72
N ARG A 48 4.31 -1.72 -4.24
CA ARG A 48 2.85 -1.95 -4.27
C ARG A 48 2.25 -2.07 -2.87
N LEU A 49 2.92 -2.78 -1.96
CA LEU A 49 2.48 -2.92 -0.57
C LEU A 49 2.49 -1.57 0.16
N LYS A 50 3.54 -0.77 -0.03
CA LYS A 50 3.60 0.60 0.51
C LYS A 50 2.44 1.46 0.00
N GLY A 51 2.16 1.40 -1.30
CA GLY A 51 1.02 2.12 -1.89
C GLY A 51 -0.33 1.64 -1.37
N ALA A 52 -0.51 0.33 -1.17
CA ALA A 52 -1.72 -0.25 -0.58
C ALA A 52 -1.91 0.20 0.88
N ARG A 53 -0.84 0.19 1.67
CA ARG A 53 -0.85 0.67 3.06
C ARG A 53 -1.26 2.15 3.14
N SER A 54 -0.66 3.01 2.33
CA SER A 54 -1.04 4.44 2.31
C SER A 54 -2.50 4.66 1.89
N ARG A 55 -3.07 3.83 1.01
CA ARG A 55 -4.50 3.88 0.67
C ARG A 55 -5.37 3.43 1.85
N ALA A 56 -4.99 2.37 2.54
CA ALA A 56 -5.69 1.89 3.73
C ALA A 56 -5.68 2.93 4.86
N ASP A 57 -4.53 3.60 5.09
CA ASP A 57 -4.41 4.66 6.10
C ASP A 57 -5.33 5.85 5.77
N ARG A 58 -5.37 6.27 4.50
CA ARG A 58 -6.31 7.32 4.05
C ARG A 58 -7.77 6.89 4.21
N TRP A 59 -8.10 5.66 3.83
CA TRP A 59 -9.46 5.15 3.98
C TRP A 59 -9.88 5.11 5.45
N LYS A 60 -8.99 4.66 6.35
CA LYS A 60 -9.21 4.67 7.79
C LYS A 60 -9.46 6.08 8.32
N ALA A 61 -8.60 7.04 7.96
CA ALA A 61 -8.78 8.43 8.37
C ALA A 61 -10.12 9.02 7.89
N ASN A 62 -10.49 8.76 6.62
CA ASN A 62 -11.78 9.18 6.07
C ASN A 62 -12.95 8.53 6.83
N PHE A 63 -12.85 7.23 7.12
CA PHE A 63 -13.86 6.50 7.86
C PHE A 63 -14.03 7.01 9.29
N GLU A 64 -12.93 7.28 10.00
CA GLU A 64 -12.94 7.87 11.34
C GLU A 64 -13.58 9.27 11.34
N SER A 65 -13.27 10.10 10.33
CA SER A 65 -13.91 11.40 10.13
C SER A 65 -15.42 11.27 9.92
N LEU A 66 -15.87 10.35 9.06
CA LEU A 66 -17.29 10.08 8.82
C LEU A 66 -18.01 9.60 10.08
N LEU A 67 -17.40 8.70 10.85
CA LEU A 67 -17.95 8.24 12.13
C LEU A 67 -18.07 9.39 13.13
N PHE A 68 -17.07 10.27 13.22
CA PHE A 68 -17.11 11.44 14.08
C PHE A 68 -18.25 12.38 13.69
N ALA A 69 -18.41 12.67 12.38
CA ALA A 69 -19.49 13.49 11.86
C ALA A 69 -20.86 12.90 12.22
N LYS A 70 -21.07 11.58 12.00
CA LYS A 70 -22.33 10.91 12.37
C LYS A 70 -22.61 10.96 13.88
N ARG A 71 -21.59 10.77 14.73
CA ARG A 71 -21.77 10.87 16.19
C ARG A 71 -22.12 12.28 16.65
N ARG A 72 -21.52 13.30 16.04
CA ARG A 72 -21.87 14.70 16.31
C ARG A 72 -23.31 14.97 15.90
N ASP A 73 -23.71 14.48 14.73
CA ASP A 73 -25.06 14.66 14.20
C ASP A 73 -26.13 14.01 15.09
N GLY A 74 -25.89 12.78 15.56
CA GLY A 74 -26.77 12.10 16.52
C GLY A 74 -26.97 12.91 17.80
N ARG A 75 -25.89 13.49 18.38
CA ARG A 75 -26.00 14.34 19.57
C ARG A 75 -26.81 15.62 19.33
N ILE A 76 -26.76 16.18 18.13
CA ILE A 76 -27.59 17.36 17.78
C ILE A 76 -29.06 16.96 17.73
N LEU A 77 -29.38 15.82 17.12
CA LEU A 77 -30.74 15.29 17.08
C LEU A 77 -31.29 14.99 18.48
N ASP A 78 -30.50 14.35 19.34
CA ASP A 78 -30.87 14.10 20.74
C ASP A 78 -31.16 15.41 21.51
N ARG A 79 -30.40 16.47 21.20
CA ARG A 79 -30.60 17.79 21.82
C ARG A 79 -31.87 18.47 21.30
N ILE A 80 -32.16 18.38 20.01
CA ILE A 80 -33.41 18.87 19.41
C ILE A 80 -34.60 18.16 20.07
N GLU A 81 -34.55 16.84 20.20
CA GLU A 81 -35.62 16.08 20.85
C GLU A 81 -35.85 16.54 22.29
N ARG A 82 -34.78 16.79 23.05
CA ARG A 82 -34.89 17.31 24.42
C ARG A 82 -35.54 18.68 24.49
N LEU A 83 -35.19 19.59 23.57
CA LEU A 83 -35.79 20.93 23.50
C LEU A 83 -37.29 20.84 23.19
N LEU A 84 -37.66 20.00 22.23
CA LEU A 84 -39.07 19.72 21.90
C LEU A 84 -39.83 19.13 23.10
N ARG A 85 -39.25 18.16 23.82
CA ARG A 85 -39.85 17.58 25.03
C ARG A 85 -40.03 18.60 26.16
N ASN A 86 -39.14 19.58 26.26
CA ASN A 86 -39.21 20.65 27.25
C ASN A 86 -40.11 21.82 26.83
N GLY A 87 -40.72 21.77 25.64
CA GLY A 87 -41.56 22.84 25.10
C GLY A 87 -40.79 24.03 24.52
N ASP A 88 -39.47 23.96 24.39
CA ASP A 88 -38.63 25.00 23.80
C ASP A 88 -38.58 24.84 22.26
N LEU A 89 -39.67 25.23 21.61
CA LEU A 89 -39.76 25.26 20.14
C LEU A 89 -38.74 26.22 19.50
N PRO A 90 -38.55 27.47 19.99
CA PRO A 90 -37.56 28.37 19.41
C PRO A 90 -36.15 27.78 19.41
N GLY A 91 -35.69 27.25 20.54
CA GLY A 91 -34.37 26.63 20.62
C GLY A 91 -34.22 25.41 19.70
N ALA A 92 -35.27 24.61 19.53
CA ALA A 92 -35.27 23.47 18.61
C ALA A 92 -35.18 23.91 17.14
N ILE A 93 -35.87 25.01 16.76
CA ILE A 93 -35.84 25.57 15.40
C ILE A 93 -34.47 26.15 15.07
N ASP A 94 -33.86 26.90 16.00
CA ASP A 94 -32.52 27.46 15.82
C ASP A 94 -31.50 26.35 15.56
N LEU A 95 -31.52 25.30 16.39
CA LEU A 95 -30.59 24.18 16.28
C LEU A 95 -30.81 23.35 15.00
N MET A 96 -32.06 23.18 14.56
CA MET A 96 -32.39 22.57 13.25
C MET A 96 -31.86 23.43 12.08
N THR A 97 -31.93 24.75 12.20
CA THR A 97 -31.47 25.70 11.18
C THR A 97 -29.95 25.69 11.07
N GLU A 98 -29.24 25.74 12.20
CA GLU A 98 -27.78 25.59 12.26
C GLU A 98 -27.32 24.27 11.64
N ARG A 99 -28.00 23.17 11.98
CA ARG A 99 -27.72 21.85 11.42
C ARG A 99 -27.92 21.83 9.90
N ARG A 100 -29.02 22.40 9.39
CA ARG A 100 -29.32 22.45 7.95
C ARG A 100 -28.23 23.21 7.18
N ARG A 101 -27.80 24.34 7.72
CA ARG A 101 -26.72 25.16 7.14
C ARG A 101 -25.40 24.38 7.09
N ALA A 102 -25.03 23.71 8.18
CA ALA A 102 -23.82 22.90 8.23
C ALA A 102 -23.83 21.72 7.23
N ILE A 103 -25.00 21.13 6.95
CA ILE A 103 -25.15 20.07 5.94
C ILE A 103 -25.01 20.62 4.52
N GLN A 104 -25.58 21.81 4.24
CA GLN A 104 -25.45 22.47 2.94
C GLN A 104 -23.99 22.84 2.65
N GLU A 105 -23.31 23.46 3.61
CA GLU A 105 -21.89 23.83 3.51
C GLU A 105 -20.97 22.60 3.32
N ALA A 106 -21.33 21.44 3.87
CA ALA A 106 -20.59 20.19 3.70
C ALA A 106 -20.89 19.43 2.40
N GLY A 107 -22.00 19.74 1.71
CA GLY A 107 -22.39 19.10 0.45
C GLY A 107 -21.87 19.80 -0.81
N GLU A 108 -21.33 21.02 -0.68
CA GLU A 108 -20.76 21.82 -1.78
C GLU A 108 -19.24 21.66 -1.94
N GLN A 109 -18.60 20.84 -1.10
CA GLN A 109 -17.15 20.49 -1.14
C GLN A 109 -16.92 19.09 -1.71
#